data_AF-C5BUQ2-F1
#
_entry.id   AF-C5BUQ2-F1
#
_cell.length_a   1.000
_cell.length_b   1.000
_cell.length_c   1.000
_cell.angle_alpha   90.00
_cell.angle_beta   90.00
_cell.angle_gamma   90.00
#
_symmetry.space_group_name_H-M   'P 1'
#
loop_
_entity.id
_entity.type
_entity.pdbx_description
1 polymer ?
#
loop_
_entity_poly.entity_id
_entity_poly.type
_entity_poly.pdbx_seq_one_letter_code
_entity_poly.pdbx_strand_id
1 'polypeptide(L)'
;MTQYLIFFNQQWVGEHSAEWFRSRVEPSVAVIEEIKAAGAYVFAGGLEEDLDEAFSADATSGTLAFTDGPYVETKEYLGGFTIVDVPDEATARMWAGKIAEGCGWPMEVRRFKPYGSPD
;
A
#
# COMPACT_ATOMS: atom_id res chain seq x y z
N MET A 1 9.60 -18.24 0.46
CA MET A 1 8.59 -17.19 0.74
C MET A 1 8.74 -16.11 -0.32
N THR A 2 7.64 -15.49 -0.71
CA THR A 2 7.58 -14.45 -1.73
C THR A 2 6.85 -13.25 -1.15
N GLN A 3 7.44 -12.07 -1.31
CA GLN A 3 6.82 -10.83 -0.88
C GLN A 3 5.85 -10.30 -1.94
N TYR A 4 4.70 -9.82 -1.48
CA TYR A 4 3.69 -9.15 -2.30
C TYR A 4 3.34 -7.79 -1.69
N LEU A 5 3.26 -6.78 -2.56
CA LEU A 5 2.67 -5.48 -2.29
C LEU A 5 1.16 -5.57 -2.53
N ILE A 6 0.37 -5.12 -1.56
CA ILE A 6 -1.08 -4.96 -1.66
C ILE A 6 -1.35 -3.49 -1.40
N PHE A 7 -1.80 -2.74 -2.40
CA PHE A 7 -1.89 -1.28 -2.32
C PHE A 7 -3.18 -0.73 -2.90
N PHE A 8 -3.46 0.52 -2.58
CA PHE A 8 -4.55 1.29 -3.20
C PHE A 8 -4.07 2.70 -3.53
N ASN A 9 -4.65 3.27 -4.60
CA ASN A 9 -4.52 4.71 -4.83
C ASN A 9 -5.60 5.46 -4.05
N GLN A 10 -5.28 6.67 -3.57
CA GLN A 10 -6.16 7.46 -2.72
C GLN A 10 -7.53 7.73 -3.38
N GLN A 11 -7.55 7.88 -4.70
CA GLN A 11 -8.75 8.14 -5.49
C GLN A 11 -9.70 6.94 -5.54
N TRP A 12 -9.23 5.72 -5.26
CA TRP A 12 -10.07 4.52 -5.23
C TRP A 12 -10.88 4.39 -3.95
N VAL A 13 -10.46 5.10 -2.90
CA VAL A 13 -11.17 5.14 -1.62
C VAL A 13 -12.55 5.79 -1.80
N GLY A 14 -12.64 6.81 -2.66
CA GLY A 14 -13.88 7.52 -2.96
C GLY A 14 -14.30 8.51 -1.88
N GLU A 15 -15.37 9.25 -2.13
CA GLU A 15 -15.94 10.21 -1.18
C GLU A 15 -16.90 9.50 -0.21
N HIS A 16 -16.59 9.58 1.08
CA HIS A 16 -17.38 8.98 2.14
C HIS A 16 -17.49 9.89 3.36
N SER A 17 -18.47 9.61 4.23
CA SER A 17 -18.61 10.34 5.48
C SER A 17 -17.52 9.95 6.48
N ALA A 18 -17.19 10.85 7.41
CA ALA A 18 -16.27 10.54 8.50
C ALA A 18 -16.74 9.35 9.37
N GLU A 19 -18.06 9.14 9.48
CA GLU A 19 -18.63 7.98 10.16
C GLU A 19 -18.34 6.68 9.41
N TRP A 20 -18.49 6.71 8.09
CA TRP A 20 -18.13 5.58 7.24
C TRP A 20 -16.65 5.24 7.41
N PHE A 21 -15.74 6.22 7.35
CA PHE A 21 -14.30 5.98 7.57
C PHE A 21 -14.01 5.37 8.94
N ARG A 22 -14.61 5.89 10.01
CA ARG A 22 -14.47 5.31 11.35
C ARG A 22 -14.94 3.85 11.41
N SER A 23 -15.99 3.50 10.68
CA SER A 23 -16.48 2.12 10.62
C SER A 23 -15.48 1.15 9.96
N ARG A 24 -14.51 1.65 9.18
CA ARG A 24 -13.50 0.83 8.51
C ARG A 24 -12.25 0.56 9.36
N VAL A 25 -12.06 1.29 10.45
CA VAL A 25 -10.85 1.19 11.30
C VAL A 25 -10.75 -0.19 11.94
N GLU A 26 -11.80 -0.65 12.65
CA GLU A 26 -11.80 -1.95 13.30
C GLU A 26 -11.57 -3.11 12.32
N PRO A 27 -12.33 -3.26 11.21
CA PRO A 27 -12.14 -4.39 10.29
C PRO A 27 -10.80 -4.35 9.56
N SER A 28 -10.28 -3.16 9.19
CA SER A 28 -8.95 -3.07 8.58
C SER A 28 -7.83 -3.47 9.56
N VAL A 29 -7.90 -3.01 10.81
CA VAL A 29 -6.94 -3.38 11.86
C VAL A 29 -7.00 -4.87 12.17
N ALA A 30 -8.20 -5.46 12.25
CA ALA A 30 -8.37 -6.89 12.53
C ALA A 30 -7.63 -7.76 11.51
N VAL A 31 -7.71 -7.43 10.22
CA VAL A 31 -6.99 -8.18 9.17
C VAL A 31 -5.48 -8.06 9.32
N ILE A 32 -4.96 -6.89 9.71
CA ILE A 32 -3.52 -6.73 9.97
C ILE A 32 -3.07 -7.58 11.17
N GLU A 33 -3.85 -7.65 12.23
CA GLU A 33 -3.56 -8.51 13.39
C GLU A 33 -3.60 -10.00 13.01
N GLU A 34 -4.51 -10.42 12.13
CA GLU A 34 -4.52 -11.78 11.58
C GLU A 34 -3.25 -12.08 10.75
N ILE A 35 -2.81 -11.15 9.91
CA ILE A 35 -1.58 -11.29 9.11
C ILE A 35 -0.35 -11.43 10.03
N LYS A 36 -0.29 -10.64 11.11
CA LYS A 36 0.76 -10.74 12.14
C LYS A 36 0.73 -12.10 12.84
N ALA A 37 -0.45 -12.54 13.29
CA ALA A 37 -0.63 -13.83 13.95
C ALA A 37 -0.24 -15.01 13.04
N ALA A 38 -0.44 -14.88 11.73
CA ALA A 38 -0.04 -15.86 10.73
C ALA A 38 1.47 -15.83 10.38
N GLY A 39 2.24 -14.88 10.93
CA GLY A 39 3.66 -14.71 10.62
C GLY A 39 3.94 -14.20 9.21
N ALA A 40 2.93 -13.65 8.53
CA ALA A 40 3.03 -13.15 7.15
C ALA A 40 3.29 -11.64 7.07
N TYR A 41 3.26 -10.92 8.20
CA TYR A 41 3.37 -9.47 8.25
C TYR A 41 4.79 -8.98 7.95
N VAL A 42 4.92 -8.05 7.00
CA VAL A 42 6.15 -7.27 6.78
C VAL A 42 5.91 -5.80 7.14
N PHE A 43 4.85 -5.19 6.61
CA PHE A 43 4.49 -3.79 6.86
C PHE A 43 3.01 -3.54 6.53
N ALA A 44 2.38 -2.54 7.16
CA ALA A 44 1.10 -1.98 6.73
C ALA A 44 0.97 -0.51 7.19
N GLY A 45 0.46 0.36 6.32
CA GLY A 45 0.20 1.76 6.66
C GLY A 45 -0.46 2.56 5.53
N GLY A 46 -1.24 3.57 5.92
CA GLY A 46 -1.65 4.65 5.04
C GLY A 46 -0.55 5.69 4.89
N LEU A 47 -0.60 6.48 3.82
CA LEU A 47 0.26 7.64 3.58
C LEU A 47 -0.52 8.92 3.88
N GLU A 48 0.19 10.01 4.16
CA GLU A 48 -0.43 11.33 4.29
C GLU A 48 -1.02 11.77 2.94
N GLU A 49 -2.24 12.32 2.99
CA GLU A 49 -3.00 12.69 1.79
C GLU A 49 -2.59 14.06 1.24
N ASP A 50 -1.98 14.91 2.08
CA ASP A 50 -1.46 16.20 1.67
C ASP A 50 -0.14 16.02 0.90
N LEU A 51 -0.23 16.11 -0.42
CA LEU A 51 0.92 15.96 -1.30
C LEU A 51 1.94 17.10 -1.16
N ASP A 52 1.58 18.24 -0.55
CA ASP A 52 2.52 19.32 -0.27
C ASP A 52 3.53 18.93 0.83
N GLU A 53 3.22 17.91 1.64
CA GLU A 53 4.16 17.34 2.62
C GLU A 53 5.13 16.32 2.01
N ALA A 54 4.90 15.90 0.75
CA ALA A 54 5.81 15.01 0.04
C ALA A 54 7.08 15.75 -0.39
N PHE A 55 8.12 14.99 -0.73
CA PHE A 55 9.27 15.49 -1.47
C PHE A 55 9.79 14.41 -2.40
N SER A 56 10.44 14.81 -3.48
CA SER A 56 11.09 13.92 -4.44
C SER A 56 12.60 14.05 -4.40
N ALA A 57 13.29 12.94 -4.72
CA ALA A 57 14.74 12.87 -4.84
C ALA A 57 15.07 12.27 -6.22
N ASP A 58 15.72 13.06 -7.09
CA ASP A 58 16.02 12.67 -8.47
C ASP A 58 17.51 12.88 -8.79
N ALA A 59 18.19 11.80 -9.20
CA ALA A 59 19.58 11.82 -9.62
C ALA A 59 19.77 11.57 -11.13
N THR A 60 18.69 11.51 -11.92
CA THR A 60 18.72 11.13 -13.34
C THR A 60 19.49 12.11 -14.23
N SER A 61 19.65 13.36 -13.79
CA SER A 61 20.51 14.37 -14.44
C SER A 61 22.01 14.13 -14.25
N GLY A 62 22.41 13.15 -13.42
CA GLY A 62 23.78 12.93 -12.97
C GLY A 62 24.14 13.69 -11.69
N THR A 63 23.26 14.55 -11.19
CA THR A 63 23.37 15.21 -9.88
C THR A 63 22.07 14.99 -9.09
N LEU A 64 22.21 14.67 -7.79
CA LEU A 64 21.06 14.52 -6.89
C LEU A 64 20.39 15.87 -6.65
N ALA A 65 19.11 15.95 -6.97
CA ALA A 65 18.23 17.08 -6.70
C ALA A 65 17.09 16.64 -5.78
N PHE A 66 16.65 17.56 -4.91
CA PHE A 66 15.46 17.41 -4.09
C PHE A 66 14.43 18.48 -4.48
N THR A 67 13.15 18.13 -4.45
CA THR A 67 12.05 19.06 -4.77
C THR A 67 10.88 18.77 -3.85
N ASP A 68 10.30 19.81 -3.25
CA ASP A 68 9.09 19.71 -2.43
C ASP A 68 7.89 19.33 -3.30
N GLY A 69 6.99 18.53 -2.75
CA GLY A 69 5.87 17.92 -3.46
C GLY A 69 6.19 16.58 -4.15
N PRO A 70 5.21 16.00 -4.85
CA PRO A 70 5.37 14.74 -5.56
C PRO A 70 6.35 14.88 -6.74
N TYR A 71 6.97 13.77 -7.16
CA TYR A 71 7.87 13.76 -8.33
C TYR A 71 7.18 14.22 -9.62
N VAL A 72 5.90 13.89 -9.76
CA VAL A 72 5.05 14.27 -10.89
C VAL A 72 3.62 14.41 -10.42
N GLU A 73 2.90 15.40 -10.96
CA GLU A 73 1.47 15.53 -10.76
C GLU A 73 0.72 14.44 -11.55
N THR A 74 -0.02 13.60 -10.82
CA THR A 74 -0.80 12.51 -11.41
C THR A 74 -2.25 12.61 -10.98
N LYS A 75 -3.14 12.05 -11.81
CA LYS A 75 -4.56 11.93 -11.44
C LYS A 75 -4.78 10.99 -10.26
N GLU A 76 -3.92 9.98 -10.13
CA GLU A 76 -3.99 9.00 -9.06
C GLU A 76 -2.62 8.83 -8.40
N TYR A 77 -2.62 8.69 -7.08
CA TYR A 77 -1.41 8.50 -6.28
C TYR A 77 -1.66 7.49 -5.15
N LEU A 78 -0.57 6.89 -4.67
CA LEU A 78 -0.60 5.86 -3.63
C LEU A 78 -1.18 6.42 -2.33
N GLY A 79 -2.26 5.82 -1.82
CA GLY A 79 -2.86 6.20 -0.53
C GLY A 79 -2.38 5.33 0.64
N GLY A 80 -1.89 4.12 0.35
CA GLY A 80 -1.39 3.22 1.37
C GLY A 80 -1.11 1.83 0.84
N PHE A 81 -0.45 1.01 1.66
CA PHE A 81 -0.12 -0.36 1.27
C PHE A 81 0.13 -1.28 2.47
N THR A 82 0.07 -2.58 2.19
CA THR A 82 0.48 -3.69 3.04
C THR A 82 1.49 -4.55 2.27
N ILE A 83 2.54 -4.99 2.94
CA ILE A 83 3.47 -6.00 2.42
C ILE A 83 3.31 -7.28 3.23
N VAL A 84 3.12 -8.38 2.52
CA VAL A 84 3.06 -9.73 3.10
C VAL A 84 4.17 -10.60 2.55
N ASP A 85 4.72 -11.49 3.38
CA ASP A 85 5.64 -12.56 2.95
C ASP A 85 4.96 -13.92 3.10
N VAL A 86 4.69 -14.59 1.98
CA VAL A 86 3.80 -15.75 1.91
C VAL A 86 4.39 -16.88 1.05
N PRO A 87 3.97 -18.14 1.23
CA PRO A 87 4.54 -19.26 0.47
C PRO A 87 4.16 -19.24 -1.02
N ASP A 88 2.99 -18.71 -1.36
CA ASP A 88 2.42 -18.77 -2.71
C ASP A 88 1.45 -17.62 -3.02
N GLU A 89 1.07 -17.51 -4.30
CA GLU A 89 0.13 -16.50 -4.78
C GLU A 89 -1.29 -16.69 -4.22
N ALA A 90 -1.71 -17.93 -3.95
CA ALA A 90 -3.03 -18.20 -3.40
C ALA A 90 -3.17 -17.57 -2.00
N THR A 91 -2.15 -17.68 -1.17
CA THR A 91 -2.07 -17.04 0.14
C THR A 91 -2.02 -15.51 0.01
N ALA A 92 -1.31 -14.97 -0.98
CA ALA A 92 -1.31 -13.53 -1.25
C ALA A 92 -2.71 -13.01 -1.62
N ARG A 93 -3.42 -13.71 -2.51
CA ARG A 93 -4.79 -13.39 -2.92
C ARG A 93 -5.77 -13.43 -1.76
N MET A 94 -5.64 -14.43 -0.87
CA MET A 94 -6.45 -14.53 0.34
C MET A 94 -6.29 -13.27 1.22
N TRP A 95 -5.06 -12.86 1.50
CA TRP A 95 -4.82 -11.67 2.31
C TRP A 95 -5.29 -10.39 1.63
N ALA A 96 -5.02 -10.24 0.32
CA ALA A 96 -5.49 -9.09 -0.44
C ALA A 96 -7.02 -8.96 -0.44
N GLY A 97 -7.74 -10.08 -0.56
CA GLY A 97 -9.19 -10.12 -0.46
C GLY A 97 -9.69 -9.65 0.91
N LYS A 98 -9.11 -10.19 1.99
CA LYS A 98 -9.43 -9.75 3.35
C LYS A 98 -9.14 -8.27 3.58
N ILE A 99 -8.02 -7.76 3.08
CA ILE A 99 -7.68 -6.33 3.19
C ILE A 99 -8.68 -5.49 2.40
N ALA A 100 -9.05 -5.88 1.17
CA ALA A 100 -10.07 -5.17 0.40
C ALA A 100 -11.43 -5.16 1.12
N GLU A 101 -11.84 -6.29 1.70
CA GLU A 101 -13.06 -6.40 2.50
C GLU A 101 -12.99 -5.63 3.82
N GLY A 102 -11.82 -5.53 4.45
CA GLY A 102 -11.58 -4.86 5.72
C GLY A 102 -11.42 -3.34 5.59
N CYS A 103 -10.83 -2.87 4.50
CA CYS A 103 -10.75 -1.46 4.15
C CYS A 103 -12.05 -0.96 3.50
N GLY A 104 -12.64 -1.72 2.58
CA GLY A 104 -13.89 -1.36 1.89
C GLY A 104 -13.68 -0.67 0.54
N TRP A 105 -12.48 -0.78 -0.03
CA TRP A 105 -12.12 -0.24 -1.36
C TRP A 105 -11.20 -1.21 -2.12
N PRO A 106 -11.05 -1.03 -3.45
CA PRO A 106 -10.22 -1.90 -4.28
C PRO A 106 -8.75 -1.92 -3.85
N MET A 107 -8.12 -3.08 -4.02
CA MET A 107 -6.69 -3.29 -3.80
C MET A 107 -6.06 -3.83 -5.07
N GLU A 108 -4.87 -3.36 -5.42
CA GLU A 108 -4.01 -3.96 -6.44
C GLU A 108 -2.90 -4.77 -5.77
N VAL A 109 -2.58 -5.93 -6.33
CA VAL A 109 -1.57 -6.85 -5.81
C VAL A 109 -0.43 -7.00 -6.80
N ARG A 110 0.80 -6.76 -6.34
CA ARG A 110 2.01 -6.91 -7.15
C ARG A 110 3.05 -7.74 -6.42
N ARG A 111 3.63 -8.71 -7.12
CA ARG A 111 4.75 -9.50 -6.62
C ARG A 111 6.04 -8.68 -6.64
N PHE A 112 6.82 -8.70 -5.57
CA PHE A 112 8.17 -8.15 -5.59
C PHE A 112 9.11 -9.07 -6.39
N LYS A 113 10.00 -8.46 -7.17
CA LYS A 113 11.14 -9.20 -7.74
C LYS A 113 12.05 -9.67 -6.60
N PRO A 114 12.77 -10.81 -6.76
CA PRO A 114 13.79 -11.19 -5.80
C PRO A 114 14.80 -10.05 -5.64
N TYR A 115 15.15 -9.72 -4.39
CA TYR A 115 16.11 -8.67 -4.10
C TYR A 115 17.46 -8.98 -4.78
N GLY A 116 17.99 -8.01 -5.54
CA GLY A 116 19.24 -8.17 -6.29
C GLY A 116 19.12 -8.99 -7.58
N SER A 117 17.91 -9.34 -8.01
CA SER A 117 17.71 -9.95 -9.33
C SER A 117 18.09 -8.95 -10.43
N PRO A 118 18.94 -9.33 -11.40
CA PRO A 118 19.31 -8.47 -12.53
C PRO A 118 18.19 -8.30 -13.56
N ASP A 119 17.13 -9.11 -13.46
CA ASP A 119 15.97 -9.12 -14.36
C ASP A 119 14.86 -8.16 -13.91
#